data_AF-A0A6M1E042-F1
#
_entry.id   AF-A0A6M1E042-F1
#
_cell.length_a   1.000
_cell.length_b   1.000
_cell.length_c   1.000
_cell.angle_alpha   90.00
_cell.angle_beta   90.00
_cell.angle_gamma   90.00
#
_symmetry.space_group_name_H-M   'P 1'
#
loop_
_entity.id
_entity.type
_entity.pdbx_description
1 polymer ?
#
loop_
_entity_poly.entity_id
_entity_poly.type
_entity_poly.pdbx_seq_one_letter_code
_entity_poly.pdbx_strand_id
1 'polypeptide(L)'
;MIFLHLIPFILSLPFYVVFITNDNFRYQYYASYYWIIYLFAFFSVVGYCTWSVLLWSERIGTRSYALLQREGLAMILFLLACSTLLVTSSKIWRGSFYVDMQEIAHTFFYLITLFLAWELSVRVWVNRGVLSYRGAYHSAKIYPSVESTEEDKPDNDGFTSEQKHEYKRSVELFIQKKGFADPKLNRDKFIEKTKIPSRHLGSFLHNTYGKGFSAFINKLRVDYAAEELGKSDFEGTIDDLGLACGFRSRASFYRNFTAEFGCSPLEYRTNNLVMG
;
A
#
# COMPACT_ATOMS: atom_id res chain seq x y z
N MET A 1 6.47 -8.07 15.02
CA MET A 1 5.08 -8.41 15.40
C MET A 1 4.64 -9.82 14.97
N ILE A 2 5.10 -10.36 13.83
CA ILE A 2 4.75 -11.73 13.37
C ILE A 2 5.05 -12.84 14.41
N PHE A 3 6.17 -12.74 15.13
CA PHE A 3 6.58 -13.76 16.12
C PHE A 3 5.63 -13.91 17.31
N LEU A 4 4.88 -12.85 17.70
CA LEU A 4 3.91 -12.94 18.79
C LEU A 4 2.68 -13.78 18.41
N HIS A 5 2.35 -13.85 17.12
CA HIS A 5 1.24 -14.65 16.62
C HIS A 5 1.57 -16.16 16.52
N LEU A 6 2.86 -16.52 16.56
CA LEU A 6 3.33 -17.90 16.54
C LEU A 6 3.36 -18.55 17.93
N ILE A 7 3.28 -17.75 18.99
CA ILE A 7 3.40 -18.24 20.38
C ILE A 7 2.36 -19.33 20.72
N PRO A 8 1.06 -19.21 20.39
CA PRO A 8 0.09 -20.26 20.68
C PRO A 8 0.39 -21.58 19.94
N PHE A 9 0.94 -21.50 18.73
CA PHE A 9 1.34 -22.66 17.93
C PHE A 9 2.61 -23.33 18.46
N ILE A 10 3.59 -22.53 18.87
CA ILE A 10 4.83 -23.05 19.46
C ILE A 10 4.52 -23.75 20.79
N LEU A 11 3.61 -23.20 21.59
CA LEU A 11 3.21 -23.78 22.88
C LEU A 11 2.34 -25.04 22.72
N SER A 12 1.59 -25.20 21.62
CA SER A 12 0.78 -26.39 21.37
C SER A 12 1.56 -27.56 20.75
N LEU A 13 2.72 -27.29 20.14
CA LEU A 13 3.55 -28.26 19.43
C LEU A 13 4.01 -29.44 20.30
N PRO A 14 4.47 -29.26 21.55
CA PRO A 14 4.85 -30.37 22.42
C PRO A 14 3.65 -31.28 22.77
N PHE A 15 2.47 -30.69 23.01
CA PHE A 15 1.25 -31.45 23.27
C PHE A 15 0.81 -32.28 22.05
N TYR A 16 0.97 -31.73 20.85
CA TYR A 16 0.69 -32.43 19.60
C TYR A 16 1.65 -33.60 19.37
N VAL A 17 2.95 -33.41 19.63
CA VAL A 17 3.97 -34.47 19.49
C VAL A 17 3.73 -35.62 20.47
N VAL A 18 3.38 -35.32 21.72
CA VAL A 18 3.05 -36.35 22.73
C VAL A 18 1.79 -37.14 22.34
N PHE A 19 0.81 -36.48 21.72
CA PHE A 19 -0.40 -37.14 21.25
C PHE A 19 -0.13 -38.11 20.09
N ILE A 20 0.64 -37.68 19.07
CA ILE A 20 0.85 -38.50 17.87
C ILE A 20 1.70 -39.74 18.14
N THR A 21 2.61 -39.66 19.13
CA THR A 21 3.53 -40.74 19.50
C THR A 21 2.92 -41.80 20.42
N ASN A 22 1.75 -41.56 21.01
CA ASN A 22 1.12 -42.49 21.94
C ASN A 22 -0.16 -43.11 21.36
N ASP A 23 -0.05 -44.32 20.80
CA ASP A 23 -1.14 -45.03 20.15
C ASP A 23 -2.33 -45.32 21.09
N ASN A 24 -2.07 -45.73 22.34
CA ASN A 24 -3.13 -46.01 23.32
C ASN A 24 -3.96 -44.76 23.62
N PHE A 25 -3.30 -43.62 23.79
CA PHE A 25 -3.96 -42.35 24.04
C PHE A 25 -4.78 -41.88 22.83
N ARG A 26 -4.23 -42.04 21.62
CA ARG A 26 -4.93 -41.77 20.36
C ARG A 26 -6.22 -42.56 20.26
N TYR A 27 -6.18 -43.89 20.42
CA TYR A 27 -7.36 -44.72 20.28
C TYR A 27 -8.41 -44.49 21.38
N GLN A 28 -7.98 -44.26 22.63
CA GLN A 28 -8.90 -44.09 23.75
C GLN A 28 -9.60 -42.72 23.75
N TYR A 29 -8.90 -41.66 23.34
CA TYR A 29 -9.39 -40.28 23.45
C TYR A 29 -9.58 -39.56 22.11
N TYR A 30 -9.54 -40.27 20.97
CA TYR A 30 -9.59 -39.66 19.63
C TYR A 30 -10.74 -38.64 19.50
N ALA A 31 -11.96 -39.02 19.90
CA ALA A 31 -13.13 -38.17 19.72
C ALA A 31 -13.07 -36.87 20.54
N SER A 32 -12.63 -36.97 21.80
CA SER A 32 -12.52 -35.82 22.70
C SER A 32 -11.37 -34.89 22.31
N TYR A 33 -10.25 -35.45 21.86
CA TYR A 33 -9.09 -34.68 21.44
C TYR A 33 -9.34 -33.85 20.18
N TYR A 34 -9.92 -34.47 19.16
CA TYR A 34 -10.26 -33.76 17.92
C TYR A 34 -11.26 -32.62 18.16
N TRP A 35 -12.24 -32.83 19.05
CA TRP A 35 -13.16 -31.78 19.48
C TRP A 35 -12.43 -30.57 20.08
N ILE A 36 -11.43 -30.81 20.94
CA ILE A 36 -10.64 -29.74 21.56
C ILE A 36 -9.83 -28.99 20.50
N ILE A 37 -9.13 -29.71 19.60
CA ILE A 37 -8.37 -29.07 18.53
C ILE A 37 -9.25 -28.21 17.62
N TYR A 38 -10.43 -28.71 17.20
CA TYR A 38 -11.34 -27.93 16.35
C TYR A 38 -11.86 -26.70 17.05
N LEU A 39 -12.16 -26.80 18.34
CA LEU A 39 -12.59 -25.67 19.15
C LEU A 39 -11.50 -24.58 19.17
N PHE A 40 -10.24 -24.96 19.45
CA PHE A 40 -9.12 -24.02 19.47
C PHE A 40 -8.80 -23.43 18.09
N ALA A 41 -8.82 -24.25 17.04
CA ALA A 41 -8.60 -23.79 15.66
C ALA A 41 -9.70 -22.80 15.22
N PHE A 42 -10.95 -23.08 15.56
CA PHE A 42 -12.08 -22.19 15.33
C PHE A 42 -11.87 -20.82 15.99
N PHE A 43 -11.57 -20.80 17.29
CA PHE A 43 -11.32 -19.53 18.00
C PHE A 43 -10.10 -18.77 17.47
N SER A 44 -9.04 -19.48 17.04
CA SER A 44 -7.86 -18.87 16.43
C SER A 44 -8.19 -18.16 15.12
N VAL A 45 -8.95 -18.81 14.23
CA VAL A 45 -9.37 -18.22 12.95
C VAL A 45 -10.32 -17.05 13.18
N VAL A 46 -11.31 -17.20 14.06
CA VAL A 46 -12.23 -16.10 14.42
C VAL A 46 -11.46 -14.91 14.98
N GLY A 47 -10.48 -15.15 15.85
CA GLY A 47 -9.60 -14.11 16.38
C GLY A 47 -8.80 -13.40 15.28
N TYR A 48 -8.23 -14.15 14.34
CA TYR A 48 -7.46 -13.60 13.22
C TYR A 48 -8.33 -12.79 12.25
N CYS A 49 -9.51 -13.30 11.90
CA CYS A 49 -10.49 -12.59 11.07
C CYS A 49 -10.96 -11.30 11.76
N THR A 50 -11.27 -11.35 13.05
CA THR A 50 -11.71 -10.17 13.81
C THR A 50 -10.59 -9.12 13.90
N TRP A 51 -9.38 -9.54 14.22
CA TRP A 51 -8.20 -8.66 14.30
C TRP A 51 -7.86 -8.01 12.95
N SER A 52 -7.92 -8.78 11.86
CA SER A 52 -7.67 -8.26 10.51
C SER A 52 -8.75 -7.27 10.04
N VAL A 53 -10.02 -7.48 10.39
CA VAL A 53 -11.11 -6.54 10.10
C VAL A 53 -10.98 -5.25 10.91
N LEU A 54 -10.71 -5.34 12.22
CA LEU A 54 -10.55 -4.17 13.11
C LEU A 54 -9.36 -3.29 12.70
N LEU A 55 -8.22 -3.90 12.33
CA LEU A 55 -7.06 -3.14 11.84
C LEU A 55 -7.33 -2.38 10.54
N TRP A 56 -8.37 -2.74 9.80
CA TRP A 56 -8.66 -2.21 8.49
C TRP A 56 -9.94 -1.37 8.43
N SER A 57 -10.85 -1.46 9.42
CA SER A 57 -12.03 -0.57 9.51
C SER A 57 -11.65 0.91 9.54
N GLU A 58 -10.46 1.24 10.04
CA GLU A 58 -9.95 2.61 10.10
C GLU A 58 -9.20 3.07 8.83
N ARG A 59 -8.91 2.18 7.85
CA ARG A 59 -7.93 2.47 6.78
C ARG A 59 -8.36 2.13 5.34
N ILE A 60 -9.56 1.59 5.08
CA ILE A 60 -10.06 1.34 3.70
C ILE A 60 -11.30 2.13 3.34
N GLY A 61 -11.40 2.50 2.07
CA GLY A 61 -12.68 2.79 1.43
C GLY A 61 -13.67 1.62 1.55
N THR A 62 -14.94 1.97 1.69
CA THR A 62 -16.07 1.08 2.00
C THR A 62 -16.17 -0.18 1.12
N ARG A 63 -15.80 -0.09 -0.16
CA ARG A 63 -15.90 -1.20 -1.13
C ARG A 63 -14.92 -2.35 -0.88
N SER A 64 -13.68 -2.04 -0.52
CA SER A 64 -12.66 -3.06 -0.26
C SER A 64 -12.79 -3.65 1.15
N TYR A 65 -13.35 -2.90 2.09
CA TYR A 65 -13.77 -3.41 3.40
C TYR A 65 -14.89 -4.45 3.29
N ALA A 66 -15.90 -4.20 2.45
CA ALA A 66 -17.00 -5.14 2.22
C ALA A 66 -16.54 -6.47 1.58
N LEU A 67 -15.58 -6.42 0.66
CA LEU A 67 -14.99 -7.62 0.05
C LEU A 67 -14.22 -8.46 1.07
N LEU A 68 -13.42 -7.81 1.93
CA LEU A 68 -12.68 -8.48 3.00
C LEU A 68 -13.63 -9.16 4.01
N GLN A 69 -14.73 -8.49 4.38
CA GLN A 69 -15.76 -9.09 5.25
C GLN A 69 -16.42 -10.30 4.59
N ARG A 70 -16.74 -10.22 3.30
CA ARG A 70 -17.37 -11.33 2.56
C ARG A 70 -16.45 -12.56 2.49
N GLU A 71 -15.17 -12.35 2.19
CA GLU A 71 -14.19 -13.45 2.10
C GLU A 71 -13.87 -14.05 3.48
N GLY A 72 -13.73 -13.21 4.51
CA GLY A 72 -13.55 -13.67 5.89
C GLY A 72 -14.74 -14.48 6.41
N LEU A 73 -15.97 -14.01 6.16
CA LEU A 73 -17.19 -14.74 6.53
C LEU A 73 -17.29 -16.07 5.77
N ALA A 74 -16.96 -16.09 4.47
CA ALA A 74 -16.95 -17.32 3.67
C ALA A 74 -15.95 -18.35 4.22
N MET A 75 -14.76 -17.93 4.66
CA MET A 75 -13.80 -18.82 5.32
C MET A 75 -14.34 -19.39 6.64
N ILE A 76 -14.95 -18.56 7.49
CA ILE A 76 -15.53 -19.01 8.76
C ILE A 76 -16.64 -20.05 8.51
N LEU A 77 -17.53 -19.78 7.56
CA LEU A 77 -18.62 -20.70 7.20
C LEU A 77 -18.09 -22.01 6.59
N PHE A 78 -17.06 -21.95 5.75
CA PHE A 78 -16.41 -23.13 5.20
C PHE A 78 -15.79 -24.02 6.28
N LEU A 79 -15.08 -23.43 7.24
CA LEU A 79 -14.47 -24.17 8.35
C LEU A 79 -15.52 -24.81 9.28
N LEU A 80 -16.62 -24.11 9.54
CA LEU A 80 -17.77 -24.67 10.27
C LEU A 80 -18.40 -25.83 9.50
N ALA A 81 -18.57 -25.74 8.19
CA ALA A 81 -19.08 -26.83 7.36
C ALA A 81 -18.15 -28.05 7.36
N CYS A 82 -16.84 -27.86 7.23
CA CYS A 82 -15.87 -28.95 7.28
C CYS A 82 -15.84 -29.63 8.67
N SER A 83 -15.79 -28.86 9.75
CA SER A 83 -15.78 -29.42 11.12
C SER A 83 -17.04 -30.23 11.44
N THR A 84 -18.21 -29.78 11.01
CA THR A 84 -19.47 -30.53 11.18
C THR A 84 -19.49 -31.81 10.35
N LEU A 85 -18.97 -31.78 9.12
CA LEU A 85 -18.83 -32.97 8.27
C LEU A 85 -17.91 -34.02 8.91
N LEU A 86 -16.79 -33.60 9.47
CA LEU A 86 -15.79 -34.47 10.10
C LEU A 86 -16.28 -35.10 11.41
N VAL A 87 -17.08 -34.35 12.19
CA VAL A 87 -17.70 -34.85 13.44
C VAL A 87 -18.87 -35.79 13.16
N THR A 88 -19.61 -35.57 12.07
CA THR A 88 -20.72 -36.46 11.68
C THR A 88 -20.22 -37.75 11.06
N SER A 89 -19.16 -37.69 10.23
CA SER A 89 -18.55 -38.87 9.64
C SER A 89 -17.98 -39.81 10.71
N SER A 90 -17.40 -39.28 11.80
CA SER A 90 -16.80 -40.08 12.87
C SER A 90 -17.83 -40.89 13.68
N LYS A 91 -19.12 -40.56 13.57
CA LYS A 91 -20.20 -41.32 14.22
C LYS A 91 -20.69 -42.49 13.35
N ILE A 92 -20.46 -42.43 12.05
CA ILE A 92 -21.03 -43.36 11.06
C ILE A 92 -20.08 -44.55 10.81
N TRP A 93 -18.77 -44.33 10.82
CA TRP A 93 -17.76 -45.35 10.52
C TRP A 93 -16.87 -45.64 11.73
N ARG A 94 -16.55 -46.92 11.98
CA ARG A 94 -15.63 -47.36 13.06
C ARG A 94 -14.63 -48.37 12.52
N GLY A 95 -13.33 -48.16 12.78
CA GLY A 95 -12.24 -49.05 12.38
C GLY A 95 -10.90 -48.30 12.27
N SER A 96 -9.75 -48.99 12.40
CA SER A 96 -8.42 -48.38 12.35
C SER A 96 -8.16 -47.63 11.03
N PHE A 97 -8.52 -48.26 9.90
CA PHE A 97 -8.41 -47.65 8.57
C PHE A 97 -9.20 -46.34 8.42
N TYR A 98 -10.37 -46.24 9.08
CA TYR A 98 -11.19 -45.03 9.05
C TYR A 98 -10.53 -43.90 9.84
N VAL A 99 -9.90 -44.22 10.98
CA VAL A 99 -9.15 -43.25 11.80
C VAL A 99 -7.95 -42.70 11.00
N ASP A 100 -7.21 -43.57 10.31
CA ASP A 100 -6.05 -43.16 9.51
C ASP A 100 -6.45 -42.30 8.29
N MET A 101 -7.52 -42.67 7.58
CA MET A 101 -8.05 -41.88 6.46
C MET A 101 -8.60 -40.53 6.93
N GLN A 102 -9.22 -40.51 8.11
CA GLN A 102 -9.69 -39.29 8.72
C GLN A 102 -8.50 -38.38 9.07
N GLU A 103 -7.42 -38.88 9.67
CA GLU A 103 -6.21 -38.11 9.94
C GLU A 103 -5.63 -37.44 8.69
N ILE A 104 -5.48 -38.19 7.58
CA ILE A 104 -4.98 -37.65 6.31
C ILE A 104 -5.87 -36.52 5.79
N ALA A 105 -7.19 -36.74 5.76
CA ALA A 105 -8.13 -35.72 5.30
C ALA A 105 -8.01 -34.43 6.13
N HIS A 106 -7.84 -34.53 7.46
CA HIS A 106 -7.67 -33.38 8.34
C HIS A 106 -6.38 -32.61 8.07
N THR A 107 -5.26 -33.30 7.88
CA THR A 107 -3.99 -32.65 7.53
C THR A 107 -4.13 -31.86 6.23
N PHE A 108 -4.79 -32.44 5.21
CA PHE A 108 -5.05 -31.74 3.95
C PHE A 108 -5.93 -30.49 4.13
N PHE A 109 -7.04 -30.59 4.88
CA PHE A 109 -7.91 -29.42 5.13
C PHE A 109 -7.22 -28.31 5.93
N TYR A 110 -6.41 -28.69 6.91
CA TYR A 110 -5.63 -27.74 7.69
C TYR A 110 -4.61 -26.99 6.81
N LEU A 111 -3.91 -27.70 5.91
CA LEU A 111 -2.98 -27.09 4.96
C LEU A 111 -3.66 -26.13 3.97
N ILE A 112 -4.85 -26.50 3.46
CA ILE A 112 -5.64 -25.61 2.58
C ILE A 112 -6.03 -24.33 3.33
N THR A 113 -6.43 -24.47 4.60
CA THR A 113 -6.80 -23.32 5.43
C THR A 113 -5.62 -22.38 5.67
N LEU A 114 -4.44 -22.94 5.96
CA LEU A 114 -3.21 -22.16 6.10
C LEU A 114 -2.82 -21.46 4.78
N PHE A 115 -2.98 -22.13 3.65
CA PHE A 115 -2.71 -21.57 2.33
C PHE A 115 -3.64 -20.39 2.01
N LEU A 116 -4.94 -20.53 2.26
CA LEU A 116 -5.91 -19.45 2.04
C LEU A 116 -5.70 -18.27 2.99
N ALA A 117 -5.38 -18.55 4.26
CA ALA A 117 -5.03 -17.51 5.23
C ALA A 117 -3.75 -16.75 4.82
N TRP A 118 -2.74 -17.47 4.32
CA TRP A 118 -1.54 -16.88 3.73
C TRP A 118 -1.87 -15.99 2.52
N GLU A 119 -2.69 -16.49 1.59
CA GLU A 119 -3.07 -15.79 0.36
C GLU A 119 -3.81 -14.48 0.68
N LEU A 120 -4.76 -14.52 1.61
CA LEU A 120 -5.45 -13.34 2.14
C LEU A 120 -4.46 -12.37 2.82
N SER A 121 -3.50 -12.89 3.59
CA SER A 121 -2.47 -12.08 4.25
C SER A 121 -1.55 -11.38 3.26
N VAL A 122 -1.15 -12.06 2.18
CA VAL A 122 -0.33 -11.50 1.09
C VAL A 122 -1.12 -10.42 0.35
N ARG A 123 -2.37 -10.68 -0.02
CA ARG A 123 -3.25 -9.65 -0.64
C ARG A 123 -3.40 -8.43 0.26
N VAL A 124 -3.54 -8.64 1.57
CA VAL A 124 -3.56 -7.58 2.58
C VAL A 124 -2.23 -6.82 2.63
N TRP A 125 -1.09 -7.49 2.58
CA TRP A 125 0.23 -6.86 2.63
C TRP A 125 0.55 -6.06 1.35
N VAL A 126 0.26 -6.63 0.17
CA VAL A 126 0.41 -5.95 -1.12
C VAL A 126 -0.49 -4.72 -1.20
N ASN A 127 -1.77 -4.85 -0.82
CA ASN A 127 -2.69 -3.71 -0.78
C ASN A 127 -2.32 -2.67 0.28
N ARG A 128 -1.67 -3.04 1.40
CA ARG A 128 -1.08 -2.09 2.35
C ARG A 128 0.05 -1.28 1.73
N GLY A 129 0.89 -1.88 0.90
CA GLY A 129 1.89 -1.15 0.12
C GLY A 129 1.24 -0.10 -0.79
N VAL A 130 0.20 -0.50 -1.51
CA VAL A 130 -0.56 0.38 -2.42
C VAL A 130 -1.35 1.45 -1.68
N LEU A 131 -1.95 1.16 -0.52
CA LEU A 131 -2.73 2.12 0.28
C LEU A 131 -1.87 3.04 1.14
N SER A 132 -0.73 2.58 1.64
CA SER A 132 0.27 3.48 2.24
C SER A 132 0.77 4.47 1.20
N TYR A 133 0.86 4.04 -0.06
CA TYR A 133 1.21 4.90 -1.17
C TYR A 133 0.08 5.87 -1.56
N ARG A 134 -1.17 5.37 -1.65
CA ARG A 134 -2.36 6.20 -1.93
C ARG A 134 -2.68 7.16 -0.79
N GLY A 135 -2.46 6.75 0.45
CA GLY A 135 -2.59 7.55 1.66
C GLY A 135 -1.49 8.58 1.78
N ALA A 136 -0.23 8.24 1.47
CA ALA A 136 0.85 9.21 1.33
C ALA A 136 0.64 10.18 0.16
N TYR A 137 0.01 9.73 -0.93
CA TYR A 137 -0.41 10.58 -2.05
C TYR A 137 -1.53 11.53 -1.63
N HIS A 138 -2.58 11.01 -0.99
CA HIS A 138 -3.71 11.81 -0.55
C HIS A 138 -3.34 12.73 0.62
N SER A 139 -2.43 12.31 1.50
CA SER A 139 -1.86 13.15 2.55
C SER A 139 -0.88 14.16 1.97
N ALA A 140 -0.12 13.87 0.91
CA ALA A 140 0.68 14.88 0.20
C ALA A 140 -0.20 15.86 -0.60
N LYS A 141 -1.44 15.47 -0.95
CA LYS A 141 -2.43 16.30 -1.62
C LYS A 141 -3.27 17.13 -0.63
N ILE A 142 -3.52 16.62 0.59
CA ILE A 142 -4.29 17.30 1.67
C ILE A 142 -3.36 18.11 2.58
N TYR A 143 -2.16 17.60 2.88
CA TYR A 143 -1.05 18.34 3.48
C TYR A 143 0.00 18.56 2.40
N PRO A 144 -0.06 19.68 1.65
CA PRO A 144 1.16 20.16 1.02
C PRO A 144 2.20 20.22 2.13
N SER A 145 3.39 19.67 1.88
CA SER A 145 4.53 19.73 2.78
C SER A 145 4.53 21.06 3.52
N VAL A 146 4.31 21.00 4.84
CA VAL A 146 4.30 22.15 5.75
C VAL A 146 5.70 22.74 5.73
N GLU A 147 5.90 23.60 4.74
CA GLU A 147 6.65 24.83 4.88
C GLU A 147 5.60 25.93 4.75
N SER A 148 4.65 25.92 5.69
CA SER A 148 3.74 27.03 5.91
C SER A 148 4.49 28.07 6.71
N THR A 149 5.23 28.93 6.03
CA THR A 149 5.16 30.35 6.38
C THR A 149 3.77 30.80 5.93
N GLU A 150 2.86 30.89 6.88
CA GLU A 150 1.66 31.71 6.74
C GLU A 150 2.12 33.14 6.44
N GLU A 151 2.15 33.50 5.17
CA GLU A 151 2.13 34.89 4.74
C GLU A 151 0.89 35.09 3.88
N ASP A 152 -0.09 35.70 4.55
CA ASP A 152 -1.05 36.69 4.08
C ASP A 152 -1.74 36.41 2.74
N LYS A 153 -3.05 36.16 2.81
CA LYS A 153 -3.96 36.14 1.66
C LYS A 153 -4.21 37.60 1.25
N PRO A 154 -3.73 38.10 0.09
CA PRO A 154 -4.16 39.38 -0.41
C PRO A 154 -5.34 39.12 -1.36
N ASP A 155 -6.55 39.50 -0.93
CA ASP A 155 -7.77 39.54 -1.77
C ASP A 155 -7.72 40.69 -2.82
N ASN A 156 -6.54 41.04 -3.32
CA ASN A 156 -6.36 41.90 -4.47
C ASN A 156 -5.02 41.52 -5.09
N ASP A 157 -5.04 40.96 -6.30
CA ASP A 157 -3.84 40.49 -7.00
C ASP A 157 -2.76 41.58 -7.10
N GLY A 158 -3.08 42.87 -6.99
CA GLY A 158 -2.11 43.97 -6.87
C GLY A 158 -1.15 44.14 -8.05
N PHE A 159 -1.20 43.23 -9.03
CA PHE A 159 -0.36 43.19 -10.21
C PHE A 159 -0.99 44.05 -11.30
N THR A 160 -0.19 44.87 -11.95
CA THR A 160 -0.58 45.39 -13.26
C THR A 160 -0.55 44.26 -14.30
N SER A 161 -1.29 44.40 -15.39
CA SER A 161 -1.28 43.44 -16.49
C SER A 161 0.14 43.24 -17.04
N GLU A 162 0.92 44.33 -17.11
CA GLU A 162 2.32 44.33 -17.54
C GLU A 162 3.20 43.48 -16.62
N GLN A 163 3.04 43.61 -15.29
CA GLN A 163 3.79 42.83 -14.31
C GLN A 163 3.48 41.33 -14.42
N LYS A 164 2.21 40.96 -14.60
CA LYS A 164 1.82 39.55 -14.83
C LYS A 164 2.51 38.99 -16.08
N HIS A 165 2.54 39.76 -17.16
CA HIS A 165 3.21 39.35 -18.40
C HIS A 165 4.73 39.20 -18.22
N GLU A 166 5.38 40.12 -17.51
CA GLU A 166 6.82 40.05 -17.24
C GLU A 166 7.16 38.82 -16.38
N TYR A 167 6.41 38.58 -15.30
CA TYR A 167 6.63 37.42 -14.43
C TYR A 167 6.43 36.10 -15.17
N LYS A 168 5.38 36.01 -16.00
CA LYS A 168 5.13 34.84 -16.83
C LYS A 168 6.30 34.57 -17.77
N ARG A 169 6.79 35.59 -18.48
CA ARG A 169 7.95 35.48 -19.37
C ARG A 169 9.22 35.02 -18.64
N SER A 170 9.48 35.55 -17.45
CA SER A 170 10.63 35.14 -16.63
C SER A 170 10.54 33.68 -16.19
N VAL A 171 9.34 33.21 -15.82
CA VAL A 171 9.11 31.80 -15.49
C VAL A 171 9.26 30.89 -16.71
N GLU A 172 8.73 31.29 -17.87
CA GLU A 172 8.90 30.54 -19.12
C GLU A 172 10.38 30.39 -19.50
N LEU A 173 11.18 31.46 -19.38
CA LEU A 173 12.64 31.40 -19.58
C LEU A 173 13.34 30.48 -18.57
N PHE A 174 12.89 30.49 -17.31
CA PHE A 174 13.40 29.57 -16.29
C PHE A 174 13.10 28.11 -16.65
N ILE A 175 11.88 27.82 -17.12
CA ILE A 175 11.47 26.48 -17.56
C ILE A 175 12.30 26.04 -18.78
N GLN A 176 12.45 26.91 -19.78
CA GLN A 176 13.20 26.64 -21.00
C GLN A 176 14.67 26.28 -20.69
N LYS A 177 15.28 26.96 -19.72
CA LYS A 177 16.65 26.67 -19.25
C LYS A 177 16.74 25.47 -18.31
N LYS A 178 15.65 24.71 -18.13
CA LYS A 178 15.54 23.58 -17.19
C LYS A 178 16.00 23.94 -15.77
N GLY A 179 15.73 25.18 -15.33
CA GLY A 179 16.18 25.67 -14.03
C GLY A 179 15.66 24.85 -12.84
N PHE A 180 14.56 24.11 -13.03
CA PHE A 180 13.97 23.19 -12.07
C PHE A 180 14.83 21.94 -11.79
N ALA A 181 15.72 21.55 -12.70
CA ALA A 181 16.55 20.35 -12.57
C ALA A 181 17.67 20.48 -11.53
N ASP A 182 17.94 21.68 -11.00
CA ASP A 182 18.92 21.89 -9.93
C ASP A 182 18.43 21.30 -8.59
N PRO A 183 19.08 20.28 -8.00
CA PRO A 183 18.68 19.69 -6.71
C PRO A 183 18.82 20.67 -5.53
N LYS A 184 19.64 21.70 -5.69
CA LYS A 184 19.87 22.77 -4.71
C LYS A 184 18.96 23.98 -4.95
N LEU A 185 17.99 23.90 -5.85
CA LEU A 185 16.98 24.93 -6.05
C LEU A 185 16.14 25.09 -4.77
N ASN A 186 16.00 26.33 -4.34
CA ASN A 186 15.12 26.76 -3.26
C ASN A 186 14.39 28.04 -3.70
N ARG A 187 13.52 28.54 -2.83
CA ARG A 187 12.69 29.73 -3.10
C ARG A 187 13.53 30.96 -3.43
N ASP A 188 14.60 31.20 -2.67
CA ASP A 188 15.46 32.37 -2.84
C ASP A 188 16.20 32.35 -4.18
N LYS A 189 16.76 31.20 -4.56
CA LYS A 189 17.39 31.03 -5.88
C LYS A 189 16.40 31.19 -7.02
N PHE A 190 15.15 30.77 -6.82
CA PHE A 190 14.11 30.97 -7.83
C PHE A 190 13.80 32.46 -8.00
N ILE A 191 13.69 33.20 -6.89
CA ILE A 191 13.51 34.65 -6.88
C ILE A 191 14.67 35.34 -7.60
N GLU A 192 15.91 34.97 -7.29
CA GLU A 192 17.11 35.51 -7.93
C GLU A 192 17.08 35.28 -9.45
N LYS A 193 16.71 34.06 -9.89
CA LYS A 193 16.68 33.68 -11.31
C LYS A 193 15.53 34.31 -12.08
N THR A 194 14.35 34.48 -11.46
CA THR A 194 13.14 35.00 -12.12
C THR A 194 12.92 36.49 -11.90
N LYS A 195 13.66 37.09 -10.97
CA LYS A 195 13.51 38.47 -10.49
C LYS A 195 12.10 38.81 -9.98
N ILE A 196 11.29 37.81 -9.65
CA ILE A 196 9.97 37.99 -9.05
C ILE A 196 10.16 38.29 -7.57
N PRO A 197 9.68 39.43 -7.04
CA PRO A 197 9.82 39.76 -5.63
C PRO A 197 9.22 38.68 -4.71
N SER A 198 9.89 38.39 -3.59
CA SER A 198 9.47 37.38 -2.60
C SER A 198 8.00 37.48 -2.21
N ARG A 199 7.52 38.70 -1.94
CA ARG A 199 6.14 39.00 -1.57
C ARG A 199 5.10 38.69 -2.65
N HIS A 200 5.52 38.69 -3.93
CA HIS A 200 4.62 38.46 -5.07
C HIS A 200 4.61 36.98 -5.50
N LEU A 201 5.69 36.25 -5.24
CA LEU A 201 5.90 34.90 -5.78
C LEU A 201 4.76 33.94 -5.44
N GLY A 202 4.34 33.89 -4.17
CA GLY A 202 3.32 32.96 -3.70
C GLY A 202 1.98 33.20 -4.40
N SER A 203 1.48 34.43 -4.34
CA SER A 203 0.24 34.86 -5.00
C SER A 203 0.31 34.65 -6.51
N PHE A 204 1.39 35.08 -7.18
CA PHE A 204 1.56 34.90 -8.62
C PHE A 204 1.50 33.43 -9.04
N LEU A 205 2.21 32.54 -8.34
CA LEU A 205 2.21 31.11 -8.67
C LEU A 205 0.85 30.45 -8.44
N HIS A 206 0.18 30.79 -7.34
CA HIS A 206 -1.15 30.25 -7.06
C HIS A 206 -2.18 30.71 -8.10
N ASN A 207 -2.19 32.00 -8.43
CA ASN A 207 -3.16 32.56 -9.36
C ASN A 207 -2.90 32.14 -10.82
N THR A 208 -1.64 31.98 -11.22
CA THR A 208 -1.28 31.65 -12.61
C THR A 208 -1.23 30.15 -12.87
N TYR A 209 -0.77 29.36 -11.89
CA TYR A 209 -0.50 27.92 -12.06
C TYR A 209 -1.28 27.03 -11.08
N GLY A 210 -2.06 27.59 -10.17
CA GLY A 210 -2.85 26.84 -9.18
C GLY A 210 -2.01 26.09 -8.13
N LYS A 211 -0.71 26.37 -8.03
CA LYS A 211 0.23 25.63 -7.18
C LYS A 211 1.16 26.56 -6.41
N GLY A 212 1.44 26.22 -5.16
CA GLY A 212 2.51 26.87 -4.40
C GLY A 212 3.90 26.51 -4.95
N PHE A 213 4.94 27.20 -4.48
CA PHE A 213 6.32 27.07 -5.02
C PHE A 213 6.82 25.62 -5.14
N SER A 214 6.82 24.86 -4.04
CA SER A 214 7.34 23.49 -4.04
C SER A 214 6.55 22.56 -4.96
N ALA A 215 5.21 22.70 -4.98
CA ALA A 215 4.33 21.93 -5.84
C ALA A 215 4.50 22.29 -7.33
N PHE A 216 4.72 23.57 -7.62
CA PHE A 216 5.02 24.06 -8.97
C PHE A 216 6.34 23.48 -9.50
N ILE A 217 7.43 23.57 -8.73
CA ILE A 217 8.73 23.00 -9.12
C ILE A 217 8.64 21.49 -9.29
N ASN A 218 8.05 20.77 -8.33
CA ASN A 218 7.96 19.32 -8.43
C ASN A 218 7.12 18.87 -9.62
N LYS A 219 6.05 19.62 -9.98
CA LYS A 219 5.29 19.39 -11.20
C LYS A 219 6.19 19.47 -12.43
N LEU A 220 6.93 20.56 -12.60
CA LEU A 220 7.86 20.71 -13.75
C LEU A 220 8.86 19.56 -13.84
N ARG A 221 9.37 19.09 -12.70
CA ARG A 221 10.32 17.96 -12.65
C ARG A 221 9.69 16.65 -13.10
N VAL A 222 8.47 16.33 -12.65
CA VAL A 222 7.81 15.06 -13.02
C VAL A 222 7.26 15.12 -14.44
N ASP A 223 6.81 16.28 -14.91
CA ASP A 223 6.38 16.49 -16.30
C ASP A 223 7.56 16.23 -17.25
N TYR A 224 8.74 16.78 -16.93
CA TYR A 224 9.96 16.52 -17.69
C TYR A 224 10.39 15.04 -17.63
N ALA A 225 10.30 14.40 -16.46
CA ALA A 225 10.60 12.98 -16.33
C ALA A 225 9.63 12.11 -17.17
N ALA A 226 8.35 12.46 -17.22
CA ALA A 226 7.35 11.73 -17.99
C ALA A 226 7.63 11.82 -19.50
N GLU A 227 8.03 13.01 -19.97
CA GLU A 227 8.47 13.22 -21.35
C GLU A 227 9.66 12.32 -21.71
N GLU A 228 10.70 12.29 -20.87
CA GLU A 228 11.88 11.43 -21.10
C GLU A 228 11.53 9.93 -21.06
N LEU A 229 10.67 9.49 -20.12
CA LEU A 229 10.22 8.09 -20.04
C LEU A 229 9.35 7.66 -21.22
N GLY A 230 8.72 8.61 -21.92
CA GLY A 230 7.92 8.35 -23.11
C GLY A 230 8.76 8.12 -24.37
N LYS A 231 10.06 8.44 -24.34
CA LYS A 231 10.93 8.24 -25.50
C LYS A 231 11.36 6.78 -25.63
N SER A 232 11.33 6.27 -26.86
CA SER A 232 11.72 4.88 -27.16
C SER A 232 13.21 4.62 -26.97
N ASP A 233 14.03 5.66 -27.10
CA ASP A 233 15.49 5.64 -26.97
C ASP A 233 15.99 6.00 -25.56
N PHE A 234 15.10 6.05 -24.56
CA PHE A 234 15.54 6.32 -23.19
C PHE A 234 16.44 5.19 -22.67
N GLU A 235 17.73 5.52 -22.53
CA GLU A 235 18.77 4.68 -21.93
C GLU A 235 19.10 5.19 -20.53
N GLY A 236 18.91 4.35 -19.51
CA GLY A 236 19.18 4.70 -18.12
C GLY A 236 18.21 4.05 -17.13
N THR A 237 18.48 4.24 -15.84
CA THR A 237 17.54 3.82 -14.79
C THR A 237 16.55 4.93 -14.48
N ILE A 238 15.34 4.55 -14.08
CA ILE A 238 14.30 5.52 -13.68
C ILE A 238 14.75 6.31 -12.43
N ASP A 239 15.56 5.69 -11.57
CA ASP A 239 16.13 6.34 -10.39
C ASP A 239 17.12 7.45 -10.77
N ASP A 240 18.00 7.20 -11.75
CA ASP A 240 18.95 8.18 -12.27
C ASP A 240 18.23 9.34 -12.94
N LEU A 241 17.16 9.06 -13.69
CA LEU A 241 16.32 10.11 -14.27
C LEU A 241 15.71 11.00 -13.19
N GLY A 242 15.18 10.41 -12.11
CA GLY A 242 14.64 11.18 -10.99
C GLY A 242 15.68 12.13 -10.38
N LEU A 243 16.92 11.68 -10.22
CA LEU A 243 18.03 12.52 -9.75
C LEU A 243 18.39 13.61 -10.76
N ALA A 244 18.44 13.27 -12.06
CA ALA A 244 18.70 14.22 -13.14
C ALA A 244 17.62 15.30 -13.28
N CYS A 245 16.37 14.98 -12.93
CA CYS A 245 15.28 15.94 -12.83
C CYS A 245 15.36 16.83 -11.58
N GLY A 246 16.34 16.65 -10.70
CA GLY A 246 16.58 17.50 -9.54
C GLY A 246 15.92 17.02 -8.23
N PHE A 247 15.42 15.78 -8.18
CA PHE A 247 14.99 15.21 -6.90
C PHE A 247 16.19 14.81 -6.04
N ARG A 248 16.11 15.08 -4.74
CA ARG A 248 17.18 14.72 -3.78
C ARG A 248 17.15 13.25 -3.37
N SER A 249 16.06 12.55 -3.64
CA SER A 249 15.91 11.13 -3.30
C SER A 249 14.89 10.44 -4.18
N ARG A 250 15.10 9.13 -4.38
CA ARG A 250 14.19 8.22 -5.08
C ARG A 250 12.78 8.26 -4.50
N ALA A 251 12.65 8.20 -3.18
CA ALA A 251 11.35 8.19 -2.51
C ALA A 251 10.53 9.47 -2.81
N SER A 252 11.21 10.63 -2.87
CA SER A 252 10.55 11.89 -3.22
C SER A 252 10.10 11.92 -4.68
N PHE A 253 10.94 11.44 -5.60
CA PHE A 253 10.61 11.35 -7.01
C PHE A 253 9.39 10.47 -7.26
N TYR A 254 9.41 9.22 -6.80
CA TYR A 254 8.29 8.28 -7.01
C TYR A 254 6.97 8.84 -6.45
N ARG A 255 7.01 9.37 -5.21
CA ARG A 255 5.83 9.95 -4.57
C ARG A 255 5.24 11.11 -5.39
N ASN A 256 6.06 12.06 -5.85
CA ASN A 256 5.56 13.18 -6.64
C ASN A 256 5.12 12.74 -8.05
N PHE A 257 5.80 11.79 -8.67
CA PHE A 257 5.47 11.31 -10.01
C PHE A 257 4.11 10.63 -10.02
N THR A 258 3.88 9.64 -9.14
CA THR A 258 2.55 9.03 -9.06
C THR A 258 1.51 10.01 -8.55
N ALA A 259 1.92 11.02 -7.79
CA ALA A 259 0.98 12.04 -7.38
C ALA A 259 0.38 12.80 -8.56
N GLU A 260 1.19 13.12 -9.57
CA GLU A 260 0.70 13.82 -10.76
C GLU A 260 0.06 12.87 -11.77
N PHE A 261 0.62 11.66 -12.00
CA PHE A 261 0.20 10.76 -13.08
C PHE A 261 -0.69 9.57 -12.67
N GLY A 262 -0.85 9.30 -11.38
CA GLY A 262 -1.72 8.22 -10.88
C GLY A 262 -1.13 6.80 -10.97
N CYS A 263 0.04 6.61 -11.58
CA CYS A 263 0.80 5.35 -11.63
C CYS A 263 2.28 5.57 -11.31
N SER A 264 3.02 4.49 -11.08
CA SER A 264 4.47 4.56 -10.87
C SER A 264 5.22 4.94 -12.16
N PRO A 265 6.42 5.54 -12.07
CA PRO A 265 7.25 5.83 -13.25
C PRO A 265 7.50 4.61 -14.15
N LEU A 266 7.65 3.42 -13.54
CA LEU A 266 7.85 2.17 -14.26
C LEU A 266 6.60 1.77 -15.04
N GLU A 267 5.44 1.80 -14.40
CA GLU A 267 4.15 1.53 -15.06
C GLU A 267 3.87 2.53 -16.18
N TYR A 268 4.19 3.81 -15.95
CA TYR A 268 4.04 4.86 -16.95
C TYR A 268 4.85 4.56 -18.22
N ARG A 269 6.12 4.17 -18.06
CA ARG A 269 6.97 3.77 -19.19
C ARG A 269 6.42 2.53 -19.91
N THR A 270 6.06 1.49 -19.16
CA THR A 270 5.55 0.24 -19.75
C THR A 270 4.28 0.50 -20.56
N ASN A 271 3.33 1.29 -20.03
CA ASN A 271 2.09 1.59 -20.73
C ASN A 271 2.31 2.39 -22.02
N ASN A 272 3.25 3.35 -22.02
CA ASN A 272 3.59 4.10 -23.23
C ASN A 272 4.24 3.24 -24.31
N LEU A 273 5.07 2.25 -23.93
CA LEU A 273 5.68 1.32 -24.89
C LEU A 273 4.69 0.31 -25.48
N VAL A 274 3.57 0.03 -24.80
CA VAL A 274 2.53 -0.90 -25.28
C VAL A 274 1.53 -0.21 -26.22
N MET A 275 1.38 1.10 -26.11
CA MET A 275 0.41 1.90 -26.88
C MET A 275 1.04 2.70 -28.04
N GLY A 276 2.38 2.71 -28.15
CA GLY A 276 3.14 3.45 -29.16
C GLY A 276 3.64 2.58 -30.31
#